data_AF-A0A1H8VGS9-F1
#
_entry.id   AF-A0A1H8VGS9-F1
#
_cell.length_a   1.000
_cell.length_b   1.000
_cell.length_c   1.000
_cell.angle_alpha   90.00
_cell.angle_beta   90.00
_cell.angle_gamma   90.00
#
_symmetry.space_group_name_H-M   'P 1'
#
loop_
_entity.id
_entity.type
_entity.pdbx_description
1 polymer ?
#
loop_
_entity_poly.entity_id
_entity_poly.type
_entity_poly.pdbx_seq_one_letter_code
_entity_poly.pdbx_strand_id
1 'polypeptide(L)'
;MADQKPQDRKFKPLDDKFPLERQLGIAAAPVVLINLFTLDYADEAGFLDAFKAAAEIITKQPGFISMQLHRAIGDSPTYLNYVVWESTETVRAGLTHPEFVAKLSAYPSSVVGSPHLFQKVAVPGFCTA
;
A
#
# COMPACT_ATOMS: atom_id res chain seq x y z
N MET A 1 7.14 22.46 24.50
CA MET A 1 7.58 21.43 23.54
C MET A 1 6.93 20.14 23.98
N ALA A 2 5.84 19.74 23.32
CA ALA A 2 5.20 18.46 23.63
C ALA A 2 5.95 17.39 22.84
N ASP A 3 6.59 16.49 23.57
CA ASP A 3 7.24 15.31 23.03
C ASP A 3 6.13 14.39 22.49
N GLN A 4 6.01 14.35 21.16
CA GLN A 4 5.03 13.53 20.48
C GLN A 4 5.51 12.08 20.62
N LYS A 5 4.87 11.29 21.50
CA LYS A 5 5.03 9.82 21.50
C LYS A 5 4.90 9.32 20.05
N PRO A 6 5.76 8.40 19.58
CA PRO A 6 5.58 7.82 18.26
C PRO A 6 4.21 7.14 18.26
N GLN A 7 3.27 7.69 17.49
CA GLN A 7 2.04 6.98 17.20
C GLN A 7 2.43 5.64 16.58
N ASP A 8 1.76 4.57 17.00
CA ASP A 8 1.77 3.22 16.40
C ASP A 8 1.40 3.30 14.92
N ARG A 9 2.31 3.78 14.10
CA ARG A 9 2.08 4.00 12.68
C ARG A 9 2.38 2.70 11.96
N LYS A 10 1.32 1.90 11.80
CA LYS A 10 1.26 0.79 10.83
C LYS A 10 1.65 1.21 9.41
N PHE A 11 1.73 2.52 9.14
CA PHE A 11 2.15 3.08 7.86
C PHE A 11 3.18 4.18 8.04
N LYS A 12 4.29 4.08 7.31
CA LYS A 12 5.29 5.14 7.15
C LYS A 12 5.38 5.55 5.68
N PRO A 13 5.83 6.77 5.36
CA PRO A 13 6.14 7.12 3.97
C PRO A 13 7.26 6.22 3.42
N LEU A 14 7.16 5.85 2.14
CA LEU A 14 8.31 5.28 1.42
C LEU A 14 9.38 6.35 1.14
N ASP A 15 8.93 7.59 0.89
CA ASP A 15 9.74 8.80 0.76
C ASP A 15 9.27 9.80 1.82
N ASP A 16 10.11 10.06 2.82
CA ASP A 16 9.80 10.96 3.93
C ASP A 16 9.47 12.40 3.47
N LYS A 17 9.99 12.82 2.31
CA LYS A 17 9.73 14.16 1.76
C LYS A 17 8.43 14.23 0.95
N PHE A 18 7.85 13.07 0.62
CA PHE A 18 6.69 12.95 -0.26
C PHE A 18 5.73 11.85 0.22
N PRO A 19 5.04 12.06 1.35
CA PRO A 19 4.14 11.08 1.94
C PRO A 19 2.89 10.82 1.08
N LEU A 20 2.23 9.68 1.29
CA LEU A 20 1.10 9.23 0.46
C LEU A 20 -0.04 10.26 0.42
N GLU A 21 -0.34 10.93 1.53
CA GLU A 21 -1.42 11.92 1.62
C GLU A 21 -1.18 13.08 0.65
N ARG A 22 0.08 13.49 0.48
CA ARG A 22 0.47 14.51 -0.50
C ARG A 22 0.29 13.99 -1.93
N GLN A 23 0.62 12.73 -2.18
CA GLN A 23 0.50 12.09 -3.50
C GLN A 23 -0.97 11.97 -3.92
N LEU A 24 -1.87 11.60 -3.00
CA LEU A 24 -3.32 11.49 -3.24
C LEU A 24 -3.99 12.83 -3.58
N GLY A 25 -3.30 13.96 -3.38
CA GLY A 25 -3.74 15.29 -3.81
C GLY A 25 -3.41 15.63 -5.27
N ILE A 26 -2.63 14.81 -5.95
CA ILE A 26 -2.17 15.05 -7.32
C ILE A 26 -3.08 14.31 -8.30
N ALA A 27 -3.61 14.98 -9.31
CA ALA A 27 -4.36 14.31 -10.37
C ALA A 27 -3.40 13.56 -11.31
N ALA A 28 -3.50 12.23 -11.35
CA ALA A 28 -2.73 11.38 -12.26
C ALA A 28 -3.52 10.11 -12.62
N ALA A 29 -3.31 9.60 -13.83
CA ALA A 29 -3.96 8.41 -14.38
C ALA A 29 -3.14 7.84 -15.56
N PRO A 30 -3.00 6.51 -15.71
CA PRO A 30 -3.19 5.50 -14.66
C PRO A 30 -2.10 5.61 -13.60
N VAL A 31 -2.31 4.99 -12.43
CA VAL A 31 -1.32 4.95 -11.36
C VAL A 31 -1.07 3.53 -10.86
N VAL A 32 0.13 3.31 -10.33
CA VAL A 32 0.54 2.09 -9.66
C VAL A 32 0.79 2.42 -8.19
N LEU A 33 0.01 1.83 -7.30
CA LEU A 33 0.28 1.85 -5.87
C LEU A 33 1.20 0.68 -5.53
N ILE A 34 2.41 0.99 -5.08
CA ILE A 34 3.30 0.02 -4.46
C ILE A 34 3.18 0.17 -2.95
N ASN A 35 3.05 -0.94 -2.23
CA ASN A 35 3.17 -0.95 -0.78
C ASN A 35 4.18 -2.00 -0.35
N LEU A 36 5.26 -1.56 0.28
CA LEU A 36 6.24 -2.45 0.91
C LEU A 36 5.83 -2.71 2.36
N PHE A 37 5.72 -3.98 2.73
CA PHE A 37 5.45 -4.39 4.10
C PHE A 37 6.69 -5.03 4.71
N THR A 38 7.04 -4.61 5.91
CA THR A 38 7.99 -5.30 6.79
C THR A 38 7.26 -5.74 8.05
N LEU A 39 7.62 -6.90 8.58
CA LEU A 39 6.99 -7.49 9.76
C LEU A 39 7.95 -8.49 10.43
N ASP A 40 7.60 -8.92 11.63
CA ASP A 40 8.29 -10.03 12.30
C ASP A 40 7.81 -11.36 11.72
N TYR A 41 8.70 -12.35 11.63
CA TYR A 41 8.38 -13.67 11.05
C TYR A 41 7.20 -14.36 11.75
N ALA A 42 7.08 -14.20 13.08
CA ALA A 42 5.99 -14.79 13.86
C ALA A 42 4.60 -14.26 13.47
N ASP A 43 4.52 -13.08 12.86
CA ASP A 43 3.28 -12.42 12.48
C ASP A 43 2.88 -12.67 11.02
N GLU A 44 3.71 -13.39 10.24
CA GLU A 44 3.54 -13.54 8.79
C GLU A 44 2.20 -14.19 8.40
N ALA A 45 1.78 -15.24 9.13
CA ALA A 45 0.48 -15.85 8.90
C ALA A 45 -0.69 -14.87 9.16
N GLY A 46 -0.62 -14.13 10.26
CA GLY A 46 -1.63 -13.12 10.62
C GLY A 46 -1.66 -11.95 9.63
N PHE A 47 -0.50 -11.55 9.10
CA PHE A 47 -0.41 -10.57 8.02
C PHE A 47 -1.14 -11.05 6.76
N LEU A 48 -0.93 -12.30 6.32
CA LEU A 48 -1.57 -12.83 5.12
C LEU A 48 -3.10 -12.93 5.28
N ASP A 49 -3.59 -13.33 6.44
CA ASP A 49 -5.02 -13.37 6.74
C ASP A 49 -5.64 -11.96 6.72
N ALA A 50 -5.01 -10.99 7.39
CA ALA A 50 -5.45 -9.60 7.40
C ALA A 50 -5.39 -8.97 6.00
N PHE A 51 -4.34 -9.28 5.24
CA PHE A 51 -4.18 -8.84 3.86
C PHE A 51 -5.29 -9.37 2.96
N LYS A 52 -5.61 -10.65 3.05
CA LYS A 52 -6.71 -11.26 2.29
C LYS A 52 -8.05 -10.60 2.63
N ALA A 53 -8.33 -10.37 3.91
CA ALA A 53 -9.57 -9.72 4.33
C ALA A 53 -9.69 -8.27 3.82
N ALA A 54 -8.58 -7.53 3.75
CA ALA A 54 -8.55 -6.19 3.15
C ALA A 54 -8.66 -6.24 1.62
N ALA A 55 -8.01 -7.22 0.98
CA ALA A 55 -8.05 -7.48 -0.45
C ALA A 55 -9.49 -7.71 -0.95
N GLU A 56 -10.30 -8.49 -0.23
CA GLU A 56 -11.70 -8.80 -0.57
C GLU A 56 -12.62 -7.56 -0.66
N ILE A 57 -12.19 -6.43 -0.08
CA ILE A 57 -12.90 -5.15 -0.10
C ILE A 57 -12.29 -4.22 -1.14
N ILE A 58 -10.98 -4.00 -1.08
CA ILE A 58 -10.30 -2.97 -1.88
C ILE A 58 -10.36 -3.28 -3.38
N THR A 59 -10.35 -4.57 -3.74
CA THR A 59 -10.41 -5.03 -5.14
C THR A 59 -11.80 -4.85 -5.78
N LYS A 60 -12.83 -4.54 -4.98
CA LYS A 60 -14.19 -4.25 -5.47
C LYS A 60 -14.45 -2.75 -5.64
N GLN A 61 -13.50 -1.90 -5.24
CA GLN A 61 -13.68 -0.46 -5.33
C GLN A 61 -13.61 -0.01 -6.80
N PRO A 62 -14.39 1.01 -7.20
CA PRO A 62 -14.31 1.57 -8.54
C PRO A 62 -12.87 1.97 -8.91
N GLY A 63 -12.48 1.70 -10.15
CA GLY A 63 -11.16 2.02 -10.69
C GLY A 63 -10.01 1.11 -10.25
N PHE A 64 -10.28 0.04 -9.48
CA PHE A 64 -9.32 -1.04 -9.29
C PHE A 64 -9.11 -1.80 -10.62
N ILE A 65 -7.85 -2.07 -10.99
CA ILE A 65 -7.52 -2.80 -12.23
C ILE A 65 -6.92 -4.18 -11.90
N SER A 66 -5.85 -4.24 -11.10
CA SER A 66 -5.19 -5.51 -10.76
C SER A 66 -4.34 -5.39 -9.50
N MET A 67 -4.08 -6.52 -8.83
CA MET A 67 -3.22 -6.61 -7.66
C MET A 67 -2.36 -7.86 -7.70
N GLN A 68 -1.10 -7.74 -7.32
CA GLN A 68 -0.19 -8.86 -7.11
C GLN A 68 0.64 -8.62 -5.85
N LEU A 69 0.51 -9.54 -4.88
CA LEU A 69 1.35 -9.60 -3.70
C LEU A 69 2.58 -10.46 -4.00
N HIS A 70 3.75 -9.97 -3.64
CA HIS A 70 5.03 -10.65 -3.77
C HIS A 70 5.65 -10.79 -2.38
N ARG A 71 6.21 -11.95 -2.08
CA ARG A 71 7.04 -12.18 -0.90
C ARG A 71 8.51 -12.08 -1.31
N ALA A 72 9.35 -11.51 -0.45
CA ALA A 72 10.79 -11.55 -0.61
C ALA A 72 11.29 -13.00 -0.59
N ILE A 73 12.40 -13.23 -1.29
CA ILE A 73 13.06 -14.54 -1.32
C ILE A 73 13.82 -14.81 -0.01
N GLY A 74 13.98 -16.09 0.34
CA GLY A 74 14.64 -16.52 1.58
C GLY A 74 13.82 -16.26 2.84
N ASP A 75 14.51 -16.08 3.96
CA ASP A 75 13.89 -16.01 5.31
C ASP A 75 13.35 -14.62 5.66
N SER A 76 13.37 -13.67 4.72
CA SER A 76 12.82 -12.33 4.93
C SER A 76 11.29 -12.34 4.77
N PRO A 77 10.52 -12.00 5.83
CA PRO A 77 9.07 -11.86 5.75
C PRO A 77 8.67 -10.50 5.15
N THR A 78 9.43 -9.97 4.20
CA THR A 78 9.12 -8.69 3.53
C THR A 78 8.20 -8.94 2.35
N TYR A 79 7.23 -8.05 2.12
CA TYR A 79 6.30 -8.15 0.99
C TYR A 79 6.25 -6.88 0.16
N LEU A 80 6.00 -7.04 -1.15
CA LEU A 80 5.68 -5.97 -2.08
C LEU A 80 4.29 -6.22 -2.67
N ASN A 81 3.35 -5.34 -2.39
CA ASN A 81 2.07 -5.32 -3.06
C ASN A 81 2.10 -4.34 -4.24
N TYR A 82 1.86 -4.85 -5.45
CA TYR A 82 1.79 -4.08 -6.69
C TYR A 82 0.33 -3.96 -7.10
N VAL A 83 -0.22 -2.75 -7.13
CA VAL A 83 -1.63 -2.52 -7.43
C VAL A 83 -1.78 -1.48 -8.53
N VAL A 84 -2.56 -1.78 -9.56
CA VAL A 84 -2.85 -0.86 -10.65
C VAL A 84 -4.24 -0.30 -10.46
N TRP A 85 -4.36 1.02 -10.61
CA TRP A 85 -5.60 1.77 -10.51
C TRP A 85 -5.76 2.73 -11.68
N GLU A 86 -7.01 3.04 -11.99
CA GLU A 86 -7.37 4.00 -13.04
C GLU A 86 -6.85 5.40 -12.75
N SER A 87 -6.87 5.86 -11.50
CA SER A 87 -6.43 7.21 -11.14
C SER A 87 -6.11 7.38 -9.65
N THR A 88 -5.46 8.49 -9.29
CA THR A 88 -5.27 8.88 -7.88
C THR A 88 -6.59 9.15 -7.15
N GLU A 89 -7.63 9.58 -7.87
CA GLU A 89 -8.96 9.80 -7.30
C GLU A 89 -9.58 8.48 -6.82
N THR A 90 -9.53 7.44 -7.66
CA THR A 90 -10.10 6.13 -7.32
C THR A 90 -9.29 5.43 -6.22
N VAL A 91 -7.97 5.60 -6.20
CA VAL A 91 -7.12 5.18 -5.06
C VAL A 91 -7.59 5.87 -3.77
N ARG A 92 -7.73 7.20 -3.78
CA ARG A 92 -8.14 7.96 -2.58
C ARG A 92 -9.51 7.51 -2.08
N ALA A 93 -10.49 7.33 -2.98
CA ALA A 93 -11.80 6.82 -2.62
C ALA A 93 -11.72 5.41 -2.00
N GLY A 94 -10.96 4.50 -2.61
CA GLY A 94 -10.80 3.14 -2.10
C GLY A 94 -10.10 3.06 -0.74
N LEU A 95 -9.01 3.81 -0.55
CA LEU A 95 -8.25 3.81 0.72
C LEU A 95 -8.97 4.52 1.87
N THR A 96 -9.92 5.40 1.57
CA THR A 96 -10.77 6.06 2.57
C THR A 96 -12.11 5.35 2.79
N HIS A 97 -12.38 4.26 2.06
CA HIS A 97 -13.62 3.52 2.19
C HIS A 97 -13.75 2.93 3.61
N PRO A 98 -14.86 3.18 4.35
CA PRO A 98 -14.96 2.81 5.76
C PRO A 98 -14.73 1.33 6.05
N GLU A 99 -15.24 0.43 5.19
CA GLU A 99 -15.03 -1.01 5.36
C GLU A 99 -13.57 -1.42 5.19
N PHE A 100 -12.82 -0.74 4.29
CA PHE A 100 -11.39 -1.00 4.11
C PHE A 100 -10.61 -0.50 5.33
N VAL A 101 -10.89 0.72 5.78
CA VAL A 101 -10.28 1.32 6.98
C VAL A 101 -10.49 0.43 8.20
N ALA A 102 -11.69 -0.15 8.35
CA ALA A 102 -12.01 -1.06 9.45
C ALA A 102 -11.13 -2.33 9.48
N LYS A 103 -10.64 -2.81 8.32
CA LYS A 103 -9.73 -3.97 8.26
C LYS A 103 -8.30 -3.67 8.72
N LEU A 104 -7.88 -2.41 8.70
CA LEU A 104 -6.49 -2.05 9.03
C LEU A 104 -6.12 -2.35 10.49
N SER A 105 -7.11 -2.39 11.40
CA SER A 105 -6.91 -2.74 12.81
C SER A 105 -6.48 -4.20 13.00
N ALA A 106 -6.89 -5.10 12.11
CA ALA A 106 -6.62 -6.55 12.19
C ALA A 106 -5.18 -6.93 11.85
N TYR A 107 -4.41 -6.05 11.22
CA TYR A 107 -3.00 -6.31 10.95
C TYR A 107 -2.21 -6.44 12.27
N PRO A 108 -1.30 -7.43 12.40
CA PRO A 108 -0.41 -7.54 13.55
C PRO A 108 0.39 -6.27 13.82
N SER A 109 0.82 -6.07 15.06
CA SER A 109 1.51 -4.83 15.48
C SER A 109 2.90 -4.66 14.87
N SER A 110 3.58 -5.75 14.49
CA SER A 110 4.89 -5.65 13.81
C SER A 110 4.79 -5.19 12.36
N VAL A 111 3.60 -5.25 11.75
CA VAL A 111 3.42 -4.89 10.34
C VAL A 111 3.55 -3.38 10.14
N VAL A 112 4.50 -3.01 9.29
CA VAL A 112 4.69 -1.63 8.83
C VAL A 112 4.60 -1.61 7.30
N GLY A 113 3.57 -0.94 6.78
CA GLY A 113 3.42 -0.63 5.36
C GLY A 113 4.13 0.67 4.96
N SER A 114 4.68 0.71 3.76
CA SER A 114 5.31 1.89 3.15
C SER A 114 4.75 2.14 1.75
N PRO A 115 3.52 2.70 1.65
CA PRO A 115 2.84 2.91 0.38
C PRO A 115 3.37 4.13 -0.40
N HIS A 116 3.37 4.02 -1.73
CA HIS A 116 3.74 5.09 -2.65
C HIS A 116 3.12 4.87 -4.04
N LEU A 117 2.73 5.96 -4.70
CA LEU A 117 2.13 6.00 -6.01
C LEU A 117 3.18 6.33 -7.08
N PHE A 118 3.11 5.61 -8.18
CA PHE A 118 3.99 5.75 -9.33
C PHE A 118 3.17 5.84 -10.61
N GLN A 119 3.76 6.41 -11.64
CA GLN A 119 3.31 6.24 -13.02
C GLN A 119 4.39 5.50 -13.79
N LYS A 120 3.99 4.72 -14.79
CA LYS A 120 4.96 4.15 -15.72
C LYS A 120 5.63 5.28 -16.49
N VAL A 121 6.93 5.12 -16.71
CA VAL A 121 7.73 6.01 -17.55
C VAL A 121 8.23 5.17 -18.71
N ALA A 122 8.04 5.68 -19.93
CA ALA A 122 8.60 5.05 -21.11
C ALA A 122 10.11 5.30 -21.16
N VAL A 123 10.88 4.24 -21.28
CA VAL A 123 12.32 4.30 -21.55
C VAL A 123 12.55 3.64 -22.91
N PRO A 124 12.95 4.41 -23.94
CA PRO A 124 13.08 3.90 -25.30
C PRO A 124 13.94 2.62 -25.37
N GLY A 125 13.38 1.57 -25.98
CA GLY A 125 14.03 0.27 -26.12
C GLY A 125 13.92 -0.67 -24.92
N PHE A 126 13.35 -0.24 -23.79
CA PHE A 126 13.27 -1.04 -22.56
C PHE A 126 11.85 -1.19 -21.99
N CYS A 127 11.07 -0.10 -21.92
CA CYS A 127 9.71 -0.14 -21.37
C CYS A 127 8.79 0.96 -21.92
N THR A 128 7.49 0.70 -21.88
CA THR A 128 6.43 1.63 -22.29
C THR A 128 5.67 2.17 -21.08
N ALA A 129 5.11 3.38 -21.23
CA ALA A 129 4.17 3.96 -20.27
C ALA A 129 2.76 3.40 -20.44
#